data_AF-A0A424IC75-F1
#
_entry.id   AF-A0A424IC75-F1
#
_cell.length_a   1.000
_cell.length_b   1.000
_cell.length_c   1.000
_cell.angle_alpha   90.00
_cell.angle_beta   90.00
_cell.angle_gamma   90.00
#
_symmetry.space_group_name_H-M   'P 1'
#
loop_
_entity.id
_entity.type
_entity.pdbx_description
1 polymer ?
#
loop_
_entity_poly.entity_id
_entity_poly.type
_entity_poly.pdbx_seq_one_letter_code
_entity_poly.pdbx_strand_id
1 'polypeptide(L)'
;MRYCLLSASCAFTLASSGHAEPSPDLPKHIAIIQAVGVEGIGNREAAAAFQKLSHAEPSSLLPLLKAVETSNPIARNWLRSAIEVIAERATAEGRPLPLNALRDFLNDREQSPEARRLAFELMLAIDRDTTEGMIPSFIDDPSNELRRDAVAQILVRAKKQLADSDKAAAQTYRQALDAARDVDQIQEIAKAFTEMGLEIDLQKHFGFLTNWKVVGPFHNLERAGFAEKFPPEDNVKLDATYTGKEAEVAWQPLSTPDPYGKVDLNKPYGKLKEVTAYAYHEFESAKAQEVELRLGCKNAWKIWLNGELVFGRDEYHRGQRIDQYKMPVEFQKGPNSILLKLCQNEQKQDWTVQWEFQLRVCDSTGTAILATNRSDTNSPRE
;
A
#
# COMPACT_ATOMS: atom_id res chain seq x y z
N MET A 1 -41.39 44.42 -65.98
CA MET A 1 -40.25 45.03 -65.27
C MET A 1 -40.18 44.42 -63.88
N ARG A 2 -39.08 43.70 -63.61
CA ARG A 2 -38.71 43.12 -62.31
C ARG A 2 -38.27 44.24 -61.37
N TYR A 3 -38.49 44.10 -60.06
CA TYR A 3 -37.45 44.19 -59.02
C TYR A 3 -38.01 43.62 -57.72
N CYS A 4 -37.59 42.40 -57.38
CA CYS A 4 -37.74 41.79 -56.06
C CYS A 4 -36.68 42.37 -55.13
N LEU A 5 -37.09 42.83 -53.94
CA LEU A 5 -36.21 43.15 -52.83
C LEU A 5 -36.03 41.88 -51.98
N LEU A 6 -34.81 41.34 -51.93
CA LEU A 6 -34.41 40.34 -50.94
C LEU A 6 -33.82 41.07 -49.73
N SER A 7 -34.48 40.92 -48.58
CA SER A 7 -33.92 41.22 -47.27
C SER A 7 -33.19 39.98 -46.74
N ALA A 8 -31.86 40.05 -46.60
CA ALA A 8 -31.05 39.00 -46.00
C ALA A 8 -30.95 39.22 -44.48
N SER A 9 -31.61 38.37 -43.70
CA SER A 9 -31.38 38.26 -42.26
C SER A 9 -30.24 37.28 -42.01
N CYS A 10 -29.09 37.78 -41.57
CA CYS A 10 -28.02 36.93 -41.03
C CYS A 10 -28.43 36.46 -39.63
N ALA A 11 -28.78 35.18 -39.50
CA ALA A 11 -28.88 34.52 -38.21
C ALA A 11 -27.46 34.12 -37.75
N PHE A 12 -26.97 34.78 -36.71
CA PHE A 12 -25.82 34.29 -35.94
C PHE A 12 -26.28 33.07 -35.12
N THR A 13 -25.93 31.87 -35.58
CA THR A 13 -26.03 30.65 -34.77
C THR A 13 -24.88 30.66 -33.76
N LEU A 14 -25.20 30.94 -32.49
CA LEU A 14 -24.32 30.56 -31.38
C LEU A 14 -24.19 29.04 -31.38
N ALA A 15 -23.02 28.53 -31.74
CA ALA A 15 -22.67 27.14 -31.49
C ALA A 15 -22.53 26.95 -29.97
N SER A 16 -23.57 26.43 -29.33
CA SER A 16 -23.43 25.85 -27.99
C SER A 16 -22.43 24.70 -28.10
N SER A 17 -21.34 24.77 -27.36
CA SER A 17 -20.43 23.66 -27.09
C SER A 17 -21.19 22.59 -26.29
N GLY A 18 -22.07 21.87 -26.98
CA GLY A 18 -22.87 20.79 -26.45
C GLY A 18 -21.94 19.66 -26.03
N HIS A 19 -21.64 19.60 -24.75
CA HIS A 19 -21.09 18.39 -24.15
C HIS A 19 -22.25 17.38 -24.16
N ALA A 20 -22.21 16.41 -25.08
CA ALA A 20 -23.20 15.36 -25.12
C ALA A 20 -23.26 14.66 -23.76
N GLU A 21 -24.45 14.62 -23.14
CA GLU A 21 -24.62 13.95 -21.86
C GLU A 21 -24.30 12.44 -22.00
N PRO A 22 -23.80 11.80 -20.92
CA PRO A 22 -23.53 10.37 -20.94
C PRO A 22 -24.79 9.56 -21.31
N SER A 23 -24.61 8.42 -21.97
CA SER A 23 -25.73 7.54 -22.32
C SER A 23 -26.54 7.14 -21.06
N PRO A 24 -27.88 7.11 -21.11
CA PRO A 24 -28.71 6.70 -19.98
C PRO A 24 -28.45 5.25 -19.54
N ASP A 25 -27.91 4.41 -20.42
CA ASP A 25 -27.54 3.02 -20.11
C ASP A 25 -26.15 2.88 -19.44
N LEU A 26 -25.38 3.96 -19.30
CA LEU A 26 -24.03 3.92 -18.73
C LEU A 26 -24.00 3.32 -17.31
N PRO A 27 -24.87 3.73 -16.35
CA PRO A 27 -24.85 3.16 -15.00
C PRO A 27 -25.13 1.66 -14.97
N LYS A 28 -25.99 1.18 -15.88
CA LYS A 28 -26.31 -0.24 -16.02
C LYS A 28 -25.07 -1.05 -16.40
N HIS A 29 -24.31 -0.58 -17.39
CA HIS A 29 -23.10 -1.28 -17.83
C HIS A 29 -21.97 -1.23 -16.79
N ILE A 30 -21.85 -0.13 -16.05
CA ILE A 30 -20.94 -0.03 -14.90
C ILE A 30 -21.29 -1.10 -13.85
N ALA A 31 -22.57 -1.20 -13.46
CA ALA A 31 -23.02 -2.16 -12.47
C ALA A 31 -22.73 -3.62 -12.87
N ILE A 32 -22.83 -3.95 -14.17
CA ILE A 32 -22.48 -5.28 -14.69
C ILE A 32 -20.99 -5.58 -14.47
N ILE A 33 -20.11 -4.61 -14.76
CA ILE A 33 -18.66 -4.78 -14.53
C ILE A 33 -18.35 -4.89 -13.04
N GLN A 34 -19.02 -4.10 -12.19
CA GLN A 34 -18.84 -4.13 -10.74
C GLN A 34 -19.24 -5.47 -10.10
N ALA A 35 -20.15 -6.20 -10.74
CA ALA A 35 -20.58 -7.53 -10.30
C ALA A 35 -19.60 -8.66 -10.64
N VAL A 36 -18.49 -8.39 -11.35
CA VAL A 36 -17.47 -9.41 -11.67
C VAL A 36 -16.82 -9.92 -10.38
N GLY A 37 -16.76 -11.24 -10.25
CA GLY A 37 -16.21 -11.94 -9.10
C GLY A 37 -14.94 -12.73 -9.40
N VAL A 38 -14.49 -13.48 -8.39
CA VAL A 38 -13.38 -14.42 -8.52
C VAL A 38 -13.73 -15.58 -9.46
N GLU A 39 -12.72 -16.30 -9.94
CA GLU A 39 -12.87 -17.50 -10.77
C GLU A 39 -13.70 -17.28 -12.06
N GLY A 40 -13.73 -16.05 -12.56
CA GLY A 40 -14.39 -15.69 -13.82
C GLY A 40 -15.90 -15.50 -13.74
N ILE A 41 -16.48 -15.45 -12.53
CA ILE A 41 -17.90 -15.14 -12.33
C ILE A 41 -18.23 -13.78 -12.95
N GLY A 42 -19.21 -13.75 -13.84
CA GLY A 42 -19.69 -12.53 -14.51
C GLY A 42 -18.83 -12.03 -15.69
N ASN A 43 -17.74 -12.73 -16.05
CA ASN A 43 -16.81 -12.27 -17.08
C ASN A 43 -17.45 -12.09 -18.47
N ARG A 44 -18.41 -12.96 -18.84
CA ARG A 44 -19.05 -12.89 -20.16
C ARG A 44 -19.93 -11.65 -20.28
N GLU A 45 -20.71 -11.38 -19.25
CA GLU A 45 -21.58 -10.21 -19.14
C GLU A 45 -20.73 -8.94 -19.08
N ALA A 46 -19.63 -8.97 -18.32
CA ALA A 46 -18.68 -7.87 -18.23
C ALA A 46 -17.97 -7.60 -19.56
N ALA A 47 -17.59 -8.62 -20.33
CA ALA A 47 -17.01 -8.43 -21.66
C ALA A 47 -18.00 -7.74 -22.61
N ALA A 48 -19.28 -8.12 -22.57
CA ALA A 48 -20.32 -7.45 -23.36
C ALA A 48 -20.56 -6.00 -22.89
N ALA A 49 -20.58 -5.76 -21.57
CA ALA A 49 -20.71 -4.42 -21.01
C ALA A 49 -19.49 -3.54 -21.34
N PHE A 50 -18.28 -4.09 -21.25
CA PHE A 50 -17.04 -3.44 -21.64
C PHE A 50 -17.08 -2.94 -23.07
N GLN A 51 -17.56 -3.76 -24.02
CA GLN A 51 -17.72 -3.31 -25.41
C GLN A 51 -18.66 -2.11 -25.55
N LYS A 52 -19.69 -2.00 -24.70
CA LYS A 52 -20.58 -0.83 -24.69
C LYS A 52 -19.91 0.39 -24.05
N LEU A 53 -19.22 0.19 -22.93
CA LEU A 53 -18.51 1.27 -22.23
C LEU A 53 -17.36 1.83 -23.06
N SER A 54 -16.54 0.99 -23.68
CA SER A 54 -15.38 1.41 -24.48
C SER A 54 -15.76 2.25 -25.69
N HIS A 55 -17.02 2.13 -26.16
CA HIS A 55 -17.56 2.94 -27.24
C HIS A 55 -18.30 4.20 -26.76
N ALA A 56 -18.42 4.42 -25.45
CA ALA A 56 -19.13 5.57 -24.88
C ALA A 56 -18.41 6.90 -25.12
N GLU A 57 -19.17 7.99 -25.12
CA GLU A 57 -18.64 9.34 -25.37
C GLU A 57 -17.63 9.81 -24.29
N PRO A 58 -16.71 10.74 -24.60
CA PRO A 58 -15.74 11.29 -23.64
C PRO A 58 -16.36 11.85 -22.36
N SER A 59 -17.62 12.31 -22.40
CA SER A 59 -18.39 12.72 -21.22
C SER A 59 -18.60 11.62 -20.18
N SER A 60 -18.40 10.35 -20.56
CA SER A 60 -18.52 9.18 -19.69
C SER A 60 -17.27 8.93 -18.82
N LEU A 61 -16.15 9.61 -19.08
CA LEU A 61 -14.89 9.40 -18.36
C LEU A 61 -15.03 9.64 -16.85
N LEU A 62 -15.67 10.74 -16.45
CA LEU A 62 -15.86 11.09 -15.04
C LEU A 62 -16.77 10.11 -14.29
N PRO A 63 -17.96 9.73 -14.82
CA PRO A 63 -18.75 8.66 -14.23
C PRO A 63 -17.98 7.34 -14.08
N LEU A 64 -17.15 6.97 -15.06
CA LEU A 64 -16.34 5.76 -15.00
C LEU A 64 -15.24 5.85 -13.94
N LEU A 65 -14.55 6.98 -13.84
CA LEU A 65 -13.56 7.24 -12.79
C LEU A 65 -14.18 7.13 -11.39
N LYS A 66 -15.36 7.71 -11.17
CA LYS A 66 -16.12 7.56 -9.91
C LYS A 66 -16.49 6.11 -9.62
N ALA A 67 -16.80 5.33 -10.65
CA ALA A 67 -17.14 3.92 -10.47
C ALA A 67 -15.95 3.05 -10.05
N VAL A 68 -14.70 3.47 -10.33
CA VAL A 68 -13.50 2.74 -9.89
C VAL A 68 -13.44 2.60 -8.37
N GLU A 69 -13.82 3.65 -7.63
CA GLU A 69 -13.77 3.68 -6.16
C GLU A 69 -14.57 2.54 -5.53
N THR A 70 -15.81 2.38 -5.95
CA THR A 70 -16.77 1.38 -5.43
C THR A 70 -16.56 -0.03 -5.99
N SER A 71 -15.55 -0.21 -6.85
CA SER A 71 -15.31 -1.48 -7.55
C SER A 71 -14.31 -2.38 -6.82
N ASN A 72 -14.50 -3.69 -6.91
CA ASN A 72 -13.48 -4.66 -6.50
C ASN A 72 -12.26 -4.64 -7.46
N PRO A 73 -11.10 -5.23 -7.07
CA PRO A 73 -9.88 -5.15 -7.88
C PRO A 73 -10.01 -5.66 -9.32
N ILE A 74 -10.85 -6.66 -9.59
CA ILE A 74 -11.07 -7.19 -10.94
C ILE A 74 -11.88 -6.19 -11.76
N ALA A 75 -12.99 -5.69 -11.21
CA ALA A 75 -13.82 -4.68 -11.85
C ALA A 75 -13.07 -3.36 -12.14
N ARG A 76 -12.17 -2.95 -11.23
CA ARG A 76 -11.31 -1.76 -11.44
C ARG A 76 -10.46 -1.87 -12.71
N ASN A 77 -9.91 -3.05 -13.01
CA ASN A 77 -9.12 -3.26 -14.23
C ASN A 77 -9.98 -3.11 -15.49
N TRP A 78 -11.18 -3.67 -15.51
CA TRP A 78 -12.12 -3.52 -16.62
C TRP A 78 -12.50 -2.05 -16.86
N LEU A 79 -12.81 -1.31 -15.80
CA LEU A 79 -13.16 0.11 -15.90
C LEU A 79 -11.97 0.95 -16.37
N ARG A 80 -10.77 0.71 -15.85
CA ARG A 80 -9.53 1.37 -16.31
C ARG A 80 -9.33 1.18 -17.81
N SER A 81 -9.41 -0.06 -18.30
CA SER A 81 -9.27 -0.33 -19.73
C SER A 81 -10.36 0.33 -20.57
N ALA A 82 -11.60 0.44 -20.06
CA ALA A 82 -12.66 1.12 -20.80
C ALA A 82 -12.38 2.63 -20.91
N ILE A 83 -11.89 3.24 -19.82
CA ILE A 83 -11.47 4.64 -19.76
C ILE A 83 -10.34 4.92 -20.76
N GLU A 84 -9.32 4.06 -20.78
CA GLU A 84 -8.18 4.17 -21.71
C GLU A 84 -8.66 4.11 -23.16
N VAL A 85 -9.50 3.12 -23.52
CA VAL A 85 -10.03 3.00 -24.89
C VAL A 85 -10.87 4.21 -25.30
N ILE A 86 -11.70 4.76 -24.40
CA ILE A 86 -12.47 5.98 -24.69
C ILE A 86 -11.50 7.14 -24.96
N ALA A 87 -10.48 7.32 -24.12
CA ALA A 87 -9.53 8.41 -24.22
C ALA A 87 -8.67 8.33 -25.48
N GLU A 88 -8.12 7.15 -25.79
CA GLU A 88 -7.33 6.90 -27.00
C GLU A 88 -8.13 7.16 -28.26
N ARG A 89 -9.35 6.61 -28.33
CA ARG A 89 -10.24 6.82 -29.48
C ARG A 89 -10.61 8.29 -29.65
N ALA A 90 -11.00 8.97 -28.57
CA ALA A 90 -11.35 10.38 -28.63
C ALA A 90 -10.17 11.22 -29.14
N THR A 91 -8.96 10.94 -28.64
CA THR A 91 -7.74 11.61 -29.08
C THR A 91 -7.45 11.36 -30.56
N ALA A 92 -7.55 10.10 -31.01
CA ALA A 92 -7.35 9.72 -32.41
C ALA A 92 -8.37 10.38 -33.37
N GLU A 93 -9.58 10.62 -32.88
CA GLU A 93 -10.65 11.29 -33.63
C GLU A 93 -10.63 12.83 -33.49
N GLY A 94 -9.68 13.40 -32.74
CA GLY A 94 -9.60 14.83 -32.48
C GLY A 94 -10.74 15.38 -31.61
N ARG A 95 -11.44 14.51 -30.86
CA ARG A 95 -12.49 14.90 -29.91
C ARG A 95 -11.86 15.36 -28.59
N PRO A 96 -12.28 16.52 -28.06
CA PRO A 96 -11.70 17.04 -26.82
C PRO A 96 -12.06 16.15 -25.63
N LEU A 97 -11.07 15.92 -24.76
CA LEU A 97 -11.26 15.31 -23.46
C LEU A 97 -11.56 16.37 -22.39
N PRO A 98 -12.27 16.03 -21.30
CA PRO A 98 -12.76 16.99 -20.30
C PRO A 98 -11.67 17.43 -19.31
N LEU A 99 -10.63 18.14 -19.78
CA LEU A 99 -9.43 18.49 -19.00
C LEU A 99 -9.72 19.18 -17.67
N ASN A 100 -10.59 20.20 -17.65
CA ASN A 100 -10.91 20.93 -16.42
C ASN A 100 -11.62 20.02 -15.40
N ALA A 101 -12.52 19.17 -15.88
CA ALA A 101 -13.28 18.28 -15.02
C ALA A 101 -12.41 17.13 -14.48
N LEU A 102 -11.42 16.66 -15.25
CA LEU A 102 -10.37 15.74 -14.78
C LEU A 102 -9.48 16.40 -13.71
N ARG A 103 -9.12 17.67 -13.90
CA ARG A 103 -8.34 18.44 -12.91
C ARG A 103 -9.11 18.61 -11.60
N ASP A 104 -10.39 18.95 -11.66
CA ASP A 104 -11.25 19.07 -10.49
C ASP A 104 -11.35 17.73 -9.75
N PHE A 105 -11.50 16.62 -10.49
CA PHE A 105 -11.52 15.26 -9.94
C PHE A 105 -10.18 14.88 -9.27
N LEU A 106 -9.05 15.22 -9.90
CA LEU A 106 -7.71 14.99 -9.35
C LEU A 106 -7.48 15.76 -8.04
N ASN A 107 -7.99 16.99 -7.94
CA ASN A 107 -7.82 17.84 -6.76
C ASN A 107 -8.74 17.45 -5.59
N ASP A 108 -9.79 16.69 -5.84
CA ASP A 108 -10.63 16.12 -4.80
C ASP A 108 -9.92 14.93 -4.13
N ARG A 109 -9.27 15.20 -3.00
CA ARG A 109 -8.48 14.22 -2.23
C ARG A 109 -9.32 13.11 -1.60
N GLU A 110 -10.65 13.24 -1.58
CA GLU A 110 -11.56 12.20 -1.08
C GLU A 110 -11.83 11.12 -2.14
N GLN A 111 -11.54 11.39 -3.42
CA GLN A 111 -11.67 10.38 -4.47
C GLN A 111 -10.60 9.27 -4.31
N SER A 112 -10.92 8.07 -4.81
CA SER A 112 -10.00 6.92 -4.81
C SER A 112 -8.59 7.29 -5.34
N PRO A 113 -7.52 6.95 -4.60
CA PRO A 113 -6.14 7.15 -5.04
C PRO A 113 -5.84 6.64 -6.45
N GLU A 114 -6.36 5.48 -6.82
CA GLU A 114 -6.15 4.84 -8.11
C GLU A 114 -6.92 5.54 -9.24
N ALA A 115 -8.14 6.03 -8.95
CA ALA A 115 -8.91 6.82 -9.90
C ALA A 115 -8.24 8.19 -10.13
N ARG A 116 -7.72 8.82 -9.08
CA ARG A 116 -6.96 10.08 -9.16
C ARG A 116 -5.68 9.91 -9.97
N ARG A 117 -4.95 8.81 -9.80
CA ARG A 117 -3.81 8.49 -10.68
C ARG A 117 -4.25 8.44 -12.15
N LEU A 118 -5.30 7.69 -12.45
CA LEU A 118 -5.77 7.54 -13.82
C LEU A 118 -6.21 8.88 -14.42
N ALA A 119 -6.86 9.74 -13.63
CA ALA A 119 -7.19 11.11 -14.06
C ALA A 119 -5.93 11.92 -14.38
N PHE A 120 -4.88 11.83 -13.56
CA PHE A 120 -3.59 12.47 -13.84
C PHE A 120 -2.95 11.96 -15.13
N GLU A 121 -2.99 10.65 -15.40
CA GLU A 121 -2.47 10.05 -16.64
C GLU A 121 -3.25 10.52 -17.88
N LEU A 122 -4.57 10.61 -17.79
CA LEU A 122 -5.41 11.18 -18.85
C LEU A 122 -5.07 12.66 -19.10
N MET A 123 -4.83 13.44 -18.04
CA MET A 123 -4.42 14.84 -18.16
C MET A 123 -3.05 14.98 -18.84
N LEU A 124 -2.09 14.10 -18.56
CA LEU A 124 -0.79 14.07 -19.22
C LEU A 124 -0.91 13.83 -20.73
N ALA A 125 -1.89 13.04 -21.17
CA ALA A 125 -2.15 12.80 -22.60
C ALA A 125 -2.74 14.02 -23.32
N ILE A 126 -3.38 14.93 -22.58
CA ILE A 126 -4.04 16.14 -23.12
C ILE A 126 -3.09 17.35 -23.10
N ASP A 127 -2.48 17.62 -21.95
CA ASP A 127 -1.63 18.78 -21.69
C ASP A 127 -0.51 18.38 -20.72
N ARG A 128 0.58 17.86 -21.29
CA ARG A 128 1.69 17.29 -20.54
C ARG A 128 2.38 18.32 -19.64
N ASP A 129 2.75 19.47 -20.19
CA ASP A 129 3.59 20.45 -19.48
C ASP A 129 2.86 21.04 -18.28
N THR A 130 1.59 21.43 -18.45
CA THR A 130 0.77 21.95 -17.34
C THR A 130 0.55 20.88 -16.27
N THR A 131 0.32 19.64 -16.69
CA THR A 131 0.03 18.53 -15.78
C THR A 131 1.27 18.10 -15.00
N GLU A 132 2.44 17.98 -15.65
CA GLU A 132 3.72 17.72 -14.96
C GLU A 132 4.08 18.85 -13.97
N GLY A 133 3.67 20.10 -14.27
CA GLY A 133 3.79 21.24 -13.36
C GLY A 133 3.02 21.08 -12.03
N MET A 134 2.05 20.16 -11.95
CA MET A 134 1.30 19.89 -10.71
C MET A 134 2.05 18.94 -9.76
N ILE A 135 2.99 18.13 -10.26
CA ILE A 135 3.67 17.08 -9.48
C ILE A 135 4.22 17.55 -8.13
N PRO A 136 4.86 18.74 -8.01
CA PRO A 136 5.36 19.21 -6.72
C PRO A 136 4.31 19.34 -5.60
N SER A 137 3.04 19.54 -5.98
CA SER A 137 1.92 19.65 -5.03
C SER A 137 1.49 18.31 -4.42
N PHE A 138 1.92 17.18 -4.98
CA PHE A 138 1.52 15.85 -4.51
C PHE A 138 2.40 15.29 -3.37
N ILE A 139 3.27 16.12 -2.77
CA ILE A 139 4.25 15.66 -1.77
C ILE A 139 3.61 15.00 -0.52
N ASP A 140 2.39 15.38 -0.16
CA ASP A 140 1.61 14.85 0.96
C ASP A 140 0.33 14.14 0.49
N ASP A 141 0.24 13.84 -0.80
CA ASP A 141 -0.97 13.32 -1.43
C ASP A 141 -1.39 11.95 -0.85
N PRO A 142 -2.68 11.67 -0.63
CA PRO A 142 -3.13 10.36 -0.14
C PRO A 142 -2.89 9.23 -1.14
N SER A 143 -2.71 9.53 -2.43
CA SER A 143 -2.25 8.58 -3.43
C SER A 143 -0.75 8.45 -3.40
N ASN A 144 -0.27 7.29 -2.97
CA ASN A 144 1.15 6.97 -2.97
C ASN A 144 1.77 7.07 -4.36
N GLU A 145 1.03 6.79 -5.44
CA GLU A 145 1.56 6.88 -6.80
C GLU A 145 1.79 8.33 -7.24
N LEU A 146 0.90 9.25 -6.89
CA LEU A 146 1.10 10.68 -7.13
C LEU A 146 2.23 11.23 -6.24
N ARG A 147 2.25 10.80 -4.98
CA ARG A 147 3.31 11.17 -4.03
C ARG A 147 4.68 10.71 -4.49
N ARG A 148 4.77 9.50 -5.05
CA ARG A 148 6.01 8.92 -5.58
C ARG A 148 6.64 9.81 -6.64
N ASP A 149 5.83 10.37 -7.55
CA ASP A 149 6.31 11.28 -8.59
C ASP A 149 6.86 12.58 -7.99
N ALA A 150 6.18 13.13 -6.97
CA ALA A 150 6.66 14.32 -6.25
C ALA A 150 8.01 14.04 -5.56
N VAL A 151 8.10 12.92 -4.84
CA VAL A 151 9.34 12.49 -4.18
C VAL A 151 10.45 12.28 -5.20
N ALA A 152 10.17 11.68 -6.36
CA ALA A 152 11.17 11.47 -7.42
C ALA A 152 11.77 12.80 -7.91
N GLN A 153 10.97 13.86 -8.09
CA GLN A 153 11.49 15.18 -8.44
C GLN A 153 12.38 15.77 -7.34
N ILE A 154 12.01 15.59 -6.07
CA ILE A 154 12.81 16.04 -4.92
C ILE A 154 14.14 15.29 -4.86
N LEU A 155 14.16 13.98 -5.12
CA LEU A 155 15.39 13.18 -5.18
C LEU A 155 16.32 13.64 -6.30
N VAL A 156 15.79 13.93 -7.49
CA VAL A 156 16.58 14.52 -8.59
C VAL A 156 17.20 15.86 -8.17
N ARG A 157 16.44 16.71 -7.48
CA ARG A 157 16.95 17.99 -6.96
C ARG A 157 18.03 17.78 -5.90
N ALA A 158 17.83 16.87 -4.95
CA ALA A 158 18.80 16.57 -3.90
C ALA A 158 20.13 16.07 -4.49
N LYS A 159 20.05 15.15 -5.46
CA LYS A 159 21.23 14.63 -6.18
C LYS A 159 22.01 15.74 -6.89
N LYS A 160 21.33 16.69 -7.53
CA LYS A 160 22.00 17.85 -8.17
C LYS A 160 22.72 18.72 -7.13
N GLN A 161 22.10 18.95 -5.97
CA GLN A 161 22.68 19.78 -4.91
C GLN A 161 23.92 19.17 -4.25
N LEU A 162 24.13 17.85 -4.34
CA LEU A 162 25.36 17.21 -3.84
C LEU A 162 26.63 17.76 -4.53
N ALA A 163 26.53 18.27 -5.76
CA ALA A 163 27.66 18.89 -6.44
C ALA A 163 28.10 20.21 -5.80
N ASP A 164 27.17 20.89 -5.12
CA ASP A 164 27.37 22.25 -4.60
C ASP A 164 27.48 22.30 -3.07
N SER A 165 26.65 21.52 -2.37
CA SER A 165 26.57 21.55 -0.90
C SER A 165 25.86 20.32 -0.31
N ASP A 166 26.61 19.51 0.43
CA ASP A 166 26.06 18.39 1.23
C ASP A 166 24.96 18.86 2.20
N LYS A 167 25.11 20.06 2.79
CA LYS A 167 24.12 20.62 3.71
C LYS A 167 22.79 20.89 3.00
N ALA A 168 22.82 21.48 1.80
CA ALA A 168 21.62 21.76 1.03
C ALA A 168 20.97 20.45 0.54
N ALA A 169 21.78 19.51 0.05
CA ALA A 169 21.33 18.19 -0.38
C ALA A 169 20.67 17.42 0.78
N ALA A 170 21.29 17.42 1.97
CA ALA A 170 20.75 16.76 3.16
C ALA A 170 19.38 17.32 3.58
N GLN A 171 19.17 18.63 3.48
CA GLN A 171 17.86 19.25 3.74
C GLN A 171 16.81 18.77 2.74
N THR A 172 17.16 18.71 1.46
CA THR A 172 16.24 18.24 0.41
C THR A 172 15.96 16.74 0.52
N TYR A 173 16.96 15.91 0.86
CA TYR A 173 16.74 14.49 1.13
C TYR A 173 15.88 14.26 2.37
N ARG A 174 15.98 15.11 3.40
CA ARG A 174 15.08 15.04 4.57
C ARG A 174 13.64 15.35 4.17
N GLN A 175 13.41 16.36 3.33
CA GLN A 175 12.09 16.64 2.76
C GLN A 175 11.55 15.43 1.98
N ALA A 176 12.40 14.77 1.18
CA ALA A 176 12.02 13.55 0.47
C ALA A 176 11.66 12.42 1.44
N LEU A 177 12.43 12.25 2.53
CA LEU A 177 12.21 11.22 3.53
C LEU A 177 10.86 11.38 4.22
N ASP A 178 10.52 12.60 4.65
CA ASP A 178 9.26 12.88 5.36
C ASP A 178 8.04 12.51 4.49
N ALA A 179 8.16 12.72 3.17
CA ALA A 179 7.12 12.43 2.19
C ALA A 179 7.10 10.95 1.74
N ALA A 180 8.25 10.32 1.56
CA ALA A 180 8.38 9.01 0.93
C ALA A 180 7.57 7.92 1.64
N ARG A 181 6.94 7.04 0.86
CA ARG A 181 6.20 5.87 1.34
C ARG A 181 6.64 4.57 0.69
N ASP A 182 7.34 4.66 -0.44
CA ASP A 182 7.88 3.50 -1.13
C ASP A 182 9.25 3.10 -0.57
N VAL A 183 9.41 1.79 -0.38
CA VAL A 183 10.60 1.19 0.22
C VAL A 183 11.87 1.52 -0.56
N ASP A 184 11.81 1.51 -1.90
CA ASP A 184 12.97 1.76 -2.75
C ASP A 184 13.42 3.23 -2.69
N GLN A 185 12.49 4.18 -2.67
CA GLN A 185 12.81 5.60 -2.48
C GLN A 185 13.43 5.85 -1.10
N ILE A 186 12.87 5.24 -0.04
CA ILE A 186 13.41 5.36 1.32
C ILE A 186 14.81 4.74 1.40
N GLN A 187 15.05 3.60 0.75
CA GLN A 187 16.36 2.96 0.66
C GLN A 187 17.38 3.83 -0.08
N GLU A 188 16.98 4.48 -1.17
CA GLU A 188 17.83 5.43 -1.89
C GLU A 188 18.21 6.62 -1.01
N ILE A 189 17.26 7.19 -0.27
CA ILE A 189 17.50 8.29 0.67
C ILE A 189 18.43 7.84 1.80
N ALA A 190 18.18 6.66 2.38
CA ALA A 190 18.98 6.12 3.47
C ALA A 190 20.44 5.90 3.07
N LYS A 191 20.65 5.41 1.85
CA LYS A 191 21.99 5.29 1.27
C LYS A 191 22.66 6.67 1.16
N ALA A 192 21.98 7.67 0.61
CA ALA A 192 22.53 9.01 0.47
C ALA A 192 22.89 9.64 1.84
N PHE A 193 22.04 9.48 2.85
CA PHE A 193 22.36 9.91 4.23
C PHE A 193 23.60 9.22 4.79
N THR A 194 23.71 7.91 4.61
CA THR A 194 24.89 7.14 5.08
C THR A 194 26.17 7.63 4.41
N GLU A 195 26.14 7.90 3.09
CA GLU A 195 27.27 8.45 2.33
C GLU A 195 27.67 9.86 2.80
N MET A 196 26.72 10.64 3.32
CA MET A 196 26.97 11.95 3.95
C MET A 196 27.35 11.85 5.44
N GLY A 197 27.48 10.64 6.00
CA GLY A 197 27.76 10.45 7.44
C GLY A 197 26.60 10.86 8.37
N LEU A 198 25.37 10.88 7.83
CA LEU A 198 24.16 11.20 8.58
C LEU A 198 23.41 9.91 8.95
N GLU A 199 22.82 9.91 10.15
CA GLU A 199 22.03 8.79 10.63
C GLU A 199 20.53 8.99 10.36
N ILE A 200 19.84 7.89 10.05
CA ILE A 200 18.37 7.82 9.99
C ILE A 200 17.92 6.64 10.84
N ASP A 201 16.96 6.89 11.72
CA ASP A 201 16.24 5.81 12.40
C ASP A 201 15.18 5.22 11.45
N LEU A 202 15.61 4.26 10.63
CA LEU A 202 14.73 3.56 9.70
C LEU A 202 13.67 2.72 10.42
N GLN A 203 13.98 2.19 11.60
CA GLN A 203 13.02 1.43 12.38
C GLN A 203 11.83 2.31 12.79
N LYS A 204 12.11 3.55 13.21
CA LYS A 204 11.10 4.55 13.55
C LYS A 204 10.39 5.07 12.30
N HIS A 205 11.11 5.39 11.24
CA HIS A 205 10.53 5.91 10.00
C HIS A 205 9.50 4.94 9.39
N PHE A 206 9.81 3.64 9.37
CA PHE A 206 8.89 2.62 8.88
C PHE A 206 7.85 2.14 9.90
N GLY A 207 8.03 2.44 11.19
CA GLY A 207 7.16 1.95 12.26
C GLY A 207 7.37 0.47 12.60
N PHE A 208 8.57 -0.06 12.39
CA PHE A 208 8.90 -1.46 12.74
C PHE A 208 8.83 -1.68 14.25
N LEU A 209 8.29 -2.84 14.63
CA LEU A 209 8.29 -3.36 16.00
C LEU A 209 9.54 -4.21 16.22
N THR A 210 10.39 -3.80 17.15
CA THR A 210 11.78 -4.30 17.22
C THR A 210 12.11 -4.98 18.54
N ASN A 211 11.22 -4.90 19.53
CA ASN A 211 11.36 -5.55 20.83
C ASN A 211 10.24 -6.57 20.99
N TRP A 212 10.54 -7.79 21.36
CA TRP A 212 9.57 -8.88 21.43
C TRP A 212 9.79 -9.69 22.69
N LYS A 213 8.73 -10.33 23.18
CA LYS A 213 8.83 -11.52 24.02
C LYS A 213 8.60 -12.71 23.11
N VAL A 214 9.47 -13.72 23.14
CA VAL A 214 9.34 -14.92 22.32
C VAL A 214 9.30 -16.17 23.18
N VAL A 215 8.56 -17.18 22.73
CA VAL A 215 8.51 -18.51 23.38
C VAL A 215 8.47 -19.62 22.35
N GLY A 216 9.18 -20.71 22.62
CA GLY A 216 9.36 -21.85 21.75
C GLY A 216 10.72 -22.53 21.99
N PRO A 217 11.11 -23.48 21.14
CA PRO A 217 10.33 -24.04 20.03
C PRO A 217 9.30 -25.08 20.51
N PHE A 218 8.06 -24.94 20.05
CA PHE A 218 7.06 -26.02 20.00
C PHE A 218 7.30 -26.88 18.76
N HIS A 219 6.61 -28.02 18.65
CA HIS A 219 6.72 -28.88 17.48
C HIS A 219 5.99 -28.28 16.26
N ASN A 220 6.48 -28.62 15.08
CA ASN A 220 5.79 -28.42 13.81
C ASN A 220 6.01 -29.66 12.92
N LEU A 221 5.91 -30.86 13.53
CA LEU A 221 6.12 -32.14 12.86
C LEU A 221 5.14 -32.25 11.68
N GLU A 222 5.64 -32.56 10.49
CA GLU A 222 4.82 -32.62 9.27
C GLU A 222 3.97 -31.35 9.03
N ARG A 223 4.44 -30.19 9.52
CA ARG A 223 3.76 -28.88 9.45
C ARG A 223 2.46 -28.78 10.27
N ALA A 224 2.17 -29.77 11.12
CA ALA A 224 0.97 -29.80 11.95
C ALA A 224 0.89 -28.61 12.94
N GLY A 225 2.05 -28.11 13.36
CA GLY A 225 2.18 -26.99 14.27
C GLY A 225 1.50 -25.71 13.77
N PHE A 226 1.28 -25.51 12.46
CA PHE A 226 0.50 -24.38 11.97
C PHE A 226 -0.96 -24.45 12.45
N ALA A 227 -1.62 -25.59 12.26
CA ALA A 227 -3.02 -25.81 12.57
C ALA A 227 -3.26 -26.06 14.07
N GLU A 228 -2.35 -26.78 14.73
CA GLU A 228 -2.43 -27.11 16.14
C GLU A 228 -2.47 -25.85 17.02
N LYS A 229 -3.34 -25.86 18.02
CA LYS A 229 -3.46 -24.76 18.98
C LYS A 229 -2.53 -24.99 20.15
N PHE A 230 -1.52 -24.13 20.32
CA PHE A 230 -0.63 -24.16 21.48
C PHE A 230 -1.12 -23.18 22.57
N PRO A 231 -0.73 -23.38 23.85
CA PRO A 231 -1.23 -22.57 24.96
C PRO A 231 -1.11 -21.03 24.81
N PRO A 232 -0.05 -20.47 24.19
CA PRO A 232 0.02 -19.02 23.94
C PRO A 232 -1.14 -18.44 23.13
N GLU A 233 -1.86 -19.24 22.34
CA GLU A 233 -3.02 -18.79 21.55
C GLU A 233 -4.29 -18.56 22.38
N ASP A 234 -4.40 -19.16 23.57
CA ASP A 234 -5.55 -18.97 24.47
C ASP A 234 -5.40 -17.73 25.33
N ASN A 235 -4.25 -17.60 25.98
CA ASN A 235 -3.94 -16.49 26.86
C ASN A 235 -2.42 -16.34 27.00
N VAL A 236 -1.90 -15.17 26.69
CA VAL A 236 -0.48 -14.86 26.84
C VAL A 236 -0.17 -14.62 28.31
N LYS A 237 0.52 -15.58 28.93
CA LYS A 237 1.03 -15.48 30.30
C LYS A 237 2.55 -15.46 30.26
N LEU A 238 3.13 -14.25 30.39
CA LEU A 238 4.57 -14.03 30.18
C LEU A 238 5.47 -14.69 31.24
N ASP A 239 4.91 -15.12 32.36
CA ASP A 239 5.57 -15.81 33.46
C ASP A 239 5.39 -17.35 33.42
N ALA A 240 4.62 -17.87 32.46
CA ALA A 240 4.34 -19.30 32.35
C ALA A 240 5.47 -20.08 31.65
N THR A 241 5.54 -21.36 31.98
CA THR A 241 6.31 -22.38 31.26
C THR A 241 5.37 -23.31 30.49
N TYR A 242 5.85 -23.87 29.38
CA TYR A 242 5.08 -24.76 28.51
C TYR A 242 5.92 -25.95 28.10
N THR A 243 5.28 -27.08 27.77
CA THR A 243 5.95 -28.19 27.10
C THR A 243 6.33 -27.80 25.67
N GLY A 244 7.63 -27.65 25.41
CA GLY A 244 8.17 -27.43 24.08
C GLY A 244 8.47 -28.74 23.34
N LYS A 245 9.18 -28.65 22.21
CA LYS A 245 9.50 -29.80 21.35
C LYS A 245 10.38 -30.85 22.03
N GLU A 246 11.41 -30.39 22.75
CA GLU A 246 12.40 -31.28 23.41
C GLU A 246 12.49 -31.05 24.92
N ALA A 247 12.09 -29.86 25.40
CA ALA A 247 12.16 -29.45 26.79
C ALA A 247 11.07 -28.42 27.09
N GLU A 248 10.92 -28.05 28.37
CA GLU A 248 10.07 -26.92 28.74
C GLU A 248 10.61 -25.60 28.15
N VAL A 249 9.70 -24.72 27.77
CA VAL A 249 9.99 -23.42 27.17
C VAL A 249 9.27 -22.32 27.92
N ALA A 250 9.91 -21.15 28.02
CA ALA A 250 9.38 -19.97 28.70
C ALA A 250 9.59 -18.73 27.82
N TRP A 251 8.84 -17.67 28.11
CA TRP A 251 9.01 -16.40 27.41
C TRP A 251 10.37 -15.76 27.72
N GLN A 252 11.04 -15.28 26.68
CA GLN A 252 12.31 -14.56 26.81
C GLN A 252 12.32 -13.30 25.92
N PRO A 253 13.07 -12.24 26.28
CA PRO A 253 13.19 -11.07 25.44
C PRO A 253 13.98 -11.37 24.16
N LEU A 254 13.54 -10.81 23.04
CA LEU A 254 14.27 -10.78 21.78
C LEU A 254 14.12 -9.39 21.16
N SER A 255 15.24 -8.71 20.88
CA SER A 255 15.24 -7.43 20.16
C SER A 255 16.12 -7.50 18.92
N THR A 256 15.82 -6.67 17.91
CA THR A 256 16.64 -6.57 16.70
C THR A 256 17.21 -5.16 16.47
N PRO A 257 18.52 -5.03 16.21
CA PRO A 257 19.12 -3.78 15.75
C PRO A 257 19.04 -3.61 14.22
N ASP A 258 18.45 -4.57 13.49
CA ASP A 258 18.35 -4.50 12.03
C ASP A 258 17.53 -3.28 11.61
N PRO A 259 18.05 -2.39 10.74
CA PRO A 259 17.40 -1.13 10.39
C PRO A 259 16.03 -1.31 9.72
N TYR A 260 15.76 -2.49 9.14
CA TYR A 260 14.48 -2.85 8.52
C TYR A 260 13.62 -3.76 9.42
N GLY A 261 13.92 -3.78 10.73
CA GLY A 261 13.09 -4.45 11.73
C GLY A 261 13.07 -5.97 11.62
N LYS A 262 14.06 -6.58 10.97
CA LYS A 262 14.12 -8.03 10.79
C LYS A 262 14.49 -8.73 12.11
N VAL A 263 13.58 -9.56 12.59
CA VAL A 263 13.75 -10.40 13.77
C VAL A 263 14.11 -11.82 13.33
N ASP A 264 15.20 -12.37 13.87
CA ASP A 264 15.69 -13.71 13.56
C ASP A 264 15.48 -14.66 14.75
N LEU A 265 14.55 -15.60 14.60
CA LEU A 265 14.22 -16.60 15.62
C LEU A 265 15.27 -17.71 15.75
N ASN A 266 16.19 -17.83 14.78
CA ASN A 266 17.31 -18.75 14.93
C ASN A 266 18.30 -18.28 16.00
N LYS A 267 18.31 -16.99 16.39
CA LYS A 267 19.20 -16.48 17.43
C LYS A 267 18.95 -17.14 18.80
N PRO A 268 17.72 -17.14 19.35
CA PRO A 268 17.44 -17.82 20.62
C PRO A 268 17.27 -19.34 20.49
N TYR A 269 16.83 -19.86 19.33
CA TYR A 269 16.41 -21.27 19.21
C TYR A 269 17.34 -22.14 18.36
N GLY A 270 18.31 -21.56 17.67
CA GLY A 270 19.11 -22.26 16.68
C GLY A 270 18.34 -22.56 15.39
N LYS A 271 19.04 -23.16 14.42
CA LYS A 271 18.54 -23.44 13.07
C LYS A 271 17.72 -24.74 13.01
N LEU A 272 16.77 -24.88 13.92
CA LEU A 272 15.95 -26.08 14.07
C LEU A 272 14.91 -26.20 12.94
N LYS A 273 14.47 -27.43 12.71
CA LYS A 273 13.45 -27.77 11.71
C LYS A 273 12.23 -28.35 12.40
N GLU A 274 11.08 -28.23 11.74
CA GLU A 274 9.79 -28.68 12.28
C GLU A 274 9.55 -28.10 13.68
N VAL A 275 9.67 -26.77 13.77
CA VAL A 275 9.49 -26.01 15.00
C VAL A 275 8.51 -24.87 14.81
N THR A 276 7.80 -24.52 15.87
CA THR A 276 6.93 -23.35 15.96
C THR A 276 7.39 -22.48 17.10
N ALA A 277 7.34 -21.16 16.94
CA ALA A 277 7.54 -20.22 18.02
C ALA A 277 6.48 -19.12 17.97
N TYR A 278 6.31 -18.46 19.11
CA TYR A 278 5.47 -17.29 19.23
C TYR A 278 6.33 -16.06 19.52
N ALA A 279 5.91 -14.92 18.97
CA ALA A 279 6.44 -13.60 19.27
C ALA A 279 5.30 -12.69 19.70
N TYR A 280 5.47 -12.03 20.85
CA TYR A 280 4.49 -11.17 21.48
C TYR A 280 5.03 -9.75 21.62
N HIS A 281 4.17 -8.76 21.35
CA HIS A 281 4.43 -7.34 21.54
C HIS A 281 3.19 -6.64 22.10
N GLU A 282 3.40 -5.67 23.00
CA GLU A 282 2.35 -4.78 23.48
C GLU A 282 2.57 -3.38 22.91
N PHE A 283 1.58 -2.91 22.15
CA PHE A 283 1.59 -1.62 21.48
C PHE A 283 0.68 -0.63 22.21
N GLU A 284 1.23 0.46 22.75
CA GLU A 284 0.43 1.51 23.38
C GLU A 284 -0.03 2.55 22.34
N SER A 285 -1.31 2.52 21.96
CA SER A 285 -1.89 3.46 21.00
C SER A 285 -2.43 4.72 21.69
N ALA A 286 -2.02 5.89 21.23
CA ALA A 286 -2.47 7.18 21.80
C ALA A 286 -3.99 7.41 21.71
N LYS A 287 -4.65 6.79 20.73
CA LYS A 287 -6.08 6.91 20.45
C LYS A 287 -6.62 5.61 19.83
N ALA A 288 -7.94 5.44 19.85
CA ALA A 288 -8.58 4.45 18.99
C ALA A 288 -8.45 4.91 17.54
N GLN A 289 -7.98 4.02 16.65
CA GLN A 289 -7.73 4.36 15.25
C GLN A 289 -7.60 3.11 14.38
N GLU A 290 -7.96 3.25 13.11
CA GLU A 290 -7.61 2.28 12.08
C GLU A 290 -6.10 2.29 11.82
N VAL A 291 -5.52 1.10 11.70
CA VAL A 291 -4.11 0.90 11.38
C VAL A 291 -3.96 -0.28 10.42
N GLU A 292 -2.80 -0.39 9.79
CA GLU A 292 -2.37 -1.59 9.09
C GLU A 292 -1.21 -2.24 9.84
N LEU A 293 -1.38 -3.54 10.14
CA LEU A 293 -0.27 -4.42 10.47
C LEU A 293 0.33 -4.94 9.16
N ARG A 294 1.59 -4.60 8.90
CA ARG A 294 2.29 -5.04 7.68
C ARG A 294 3.42 -6.00 8.02
N LEU A 295 3.28 -7.24 7.54
CA LEU A 295 4.16 -8.36 7.85
C LEU A 295 4.97 -8.77 6.61
N GLY A 296 6.26 -9.01 6.82
CA GLY A 296 7.09 -9.80 5.92
C GLY A 296 7.59 -11.04 6.66
N CYS A 297 7.33 -12.24 6.14
CA CYS A 297 7.76 -13.51 6.72
C CYS A 297 8.08 -14.52 5.63
N LYS A 298 9.11 -15.35 5.83
CA LYS A 298 9.49 -16.41 4.88
C LYS A 298 8.68 -17.68 5.05
N ASN A 299 8.23 -17.93 6.28
CA ASN A 299 7.64 -19.20 6.68
C ASN A 299 6.21 -19.01 7.19
N ALA A 300 5.51 -20.11 7.47
CA ALA A 300 4.09 -20.05 7.79
C ALA A 300 3.83 -19.27 9.08
N TRP A 301 2.72 -18.54 9.10
CA TRP A 301 2.44 -17.60 10.18
C TRP A 301 0.95 -17.40 10.43
N LYS A 302 0.62 -17.04 11.67
CA LYS A 302 -0.70 -16.52 12.09
C LYS A 302 -0.49 -15.31 12.98
N ILE A 303 -1.42 -14.37 12.97
CA ILE A 303 -1.38 -13.17 13.80
C ILE A 303 -2.71 -12.94 14.52
N TRP A 304 -2.62 -12.58 15.79
CA TRP A 304 -3.74 -12.19 16.62
C TRP A 304 -3.54 -10.76 17.12
N LEU A 305 -4.66 -10.06 17.26
CA LEU A 305 -4.75 -8.74 17.90
C LEU A 305 -5.74 -8.86 19.05
N ASN A 306 -5.32 -8.50 20.27
CA ASN A 306 -6.17 -8.54 21.46
C ASN A 306 -6.84 -9.90 21.70
N GLY A 307 -6.13 -10.99 21.36
CA GLY A 307 -6.61 -12.37 21.50
C GLY A 307 -7.48 -12.85 20.33
N GLU A 308 -7.86 -11.99 19.40
CA GLU A 308 -8.67 -12.36 18.24
C GLU A 308 -7.78 -12.65 17.02
N LEU A 309 -8.04 -13.76 16.33
CA LEU A 309 -7.29 -14.14 15.13
C LEU A 309 -7.60 -13.16 14.01
N VAL A 310 -6.58 -12.47 13.50
CA VAL A 310 -6.72 -11.55 12.36
C VAL A 310 -6.60 -12.32 11.05
N PHE A 311 -5.48 -13.03 10.86
CA PHE A 311 -5.21 -13.77 9.63
C PHE A 311 -4.06 -14.76 9.77
N GLY A 312 -3.83 -15.60 8.75
CA GLY A 312 -2.66 -16.46 8.67
C GLY A 312 -2.49 -17.12 7.29
N ARG A 313 -1.26 -17.55 7.01
CA ARG A 313 -0.87 -18.24 5.77
C ARG A 313 0.02 -19.43 6.07
N ASP A 314 -0.37 -20.60 5.59
CA ASP A 314 0.42 -21.83 5.67
C ASP A 314 1.37 -21.94 4.47
N GLU A 315 2.30 -20.97 4.37
CA GLU A 315 3.22 -20.83 3.24
C GLU A 315 4.67 -20.85 3.74
N TYR A 316 5.51 -21.69 3.14
CA TYR A 316 6.92 -21.84 3.54
C TYR A 316 7.88 -21.46 2.42
N HIS A 317 9.02 -20.89 2.82
CA HIS A 317 10.12 -20.45 1.97
C HIS A 317 9.69 -19.59 0.79
N ARG A 318 8.69 -18.74 1.02
CA ARG A 318 8.36 -17.67 0.10
C ARG A 318 9.40 -16.57 0.30
N GLY A 319 9.83 -15.91 -0.77
CA GLY A 319 10.68 -14.73 -0.64
C GLY A 319 10.03 -13.72 0.32
N GLN A 320 10.83 -13.06 1.15
CA GLN A 320 10.35 -12.05 2.09
C GLN A 320 10.46 -10.67 1.44
N ARG A 321 9.35 -9.95 1.37
CA ARG A 321 9.31 -8.53 1.00
C ARG A 321 8.79 -7.72 2.18
N ILE A 322 9.26 -6.48 2.31
CA ILE A 322 8.64 -5.51 3.21
C ILE A 322 7.18 -5.35 2.77
N ASP A 323 6.26 -5.32 3.72
CA ASP A 323 4.82 -5.15 3.50
C ASP A 323 4.17 -6.23 2.60
N GLN A 324 4.72 -7.45 2.61
CA GLN A 324 4.19 -8.57 1.82
C GLN A 324 2.72 -8.89 2.15
N TYR A 325 2.35 -8.81 3.42
CA TYR A 325 0.98 -8.98 3.88
C TYR A 325 0.55 -7.72 4.62
N LYS A 326 -0.54 -7.10 4.18
CA LYS A 326 -1.15 -5.91 4.81
C LYS A 326 -2.48 -6.30 5.41
N MET A 327 -2.67 -6.01 6.68
CA MET A 327 -3.85 -6.40 7.44
C MET A 327 -4.43 -5.15 8.10
N PRO A 328 -5.51 -4.57 7.54
CA PRO A 328 -6.22 -3.47 8.19
C PRO A 328 -6.89 -4.00 9.46
N VAL A 329 -6.68 -3.30 10.56
CA VAL A 329 -7.23 -3.62 11.89
C VAL A 329 -7.55 -2.33 12.64
N GLU A 330 -8.33 -2.44 13.71
CA GLU A 330 -8.63 -1.32 14.59
C GLU A 330 -7.88 -1.47 15.91
N PHE A 331 -7.11 -0.43 16.28
CA PHE A 331 -6.52 -0.34 17.60
C PHE A 331 -7.48 0.37 18.55
N GLN A 332 -7.55 -0.13 19.77
CA GLN A 332 -8.16 0.58 20.89
C GLN A 332 -7.19 1.67 21.40
N LYS A 333 -7.71 2.69 22.09
CA LYS A 333 -6.85 3.58 22.85
C LYS A 333 -6.20 2.80 24.00
N GLY A 334 -4.90 2.98 24.19
CA GLY A 334 -4.13 2.29 25.21
C GLY A 334 -3.46 1.02 24.68
N PRO A 335 -3.28 -0.02 25.52
CA PRO A 335 -2.53 -1.19 25.15
C PRO A 335 -3.29 -2.06 24.14
N ASN A 336 -2.59 -2.49 23.10
CA ASN A 336 -3.04 -3.48 22.13
C ASN A 336 -2.01 -4.60 22.07
N SER A 337 -2.45 -5.82 22.29
CA SER A 337 -1.58 -6.99 22.29
C SER A 337 -1.50 -7.62 20.91
N ILE A 338 -0.29 -7.89 20.43
CA ILE A 338 -0.03 -8.50 19.14
C ILE A 338 0.73 -9.81 19.39
N LEU A 339 0.15 -10.91 18.93
CA LEU A 339 0.76 -12.24 18.99
C LEU A 339 0.99 -12.75 17.57
N LEU A 340 2.21 -13.17 17.28
CA LEU A 340 2.59 -13.84 16.05
C LEU A 340 2.95 -15.28 16.34
N LYS A 341 2.39 -16.21 15.57
CA LYS A 341 2.86 -17.59 15.46
C LYS A 341 3.69 -17.72 14.20
N LEU A 342 4.84 -18.37 14.31
CA LEU A 342 5.82 -18.51 13.24
C LEU A 342 6.29 -19.96 13.19
N CYS A 343 6.12 -20.63 12.06
CA CYS A 343 6.41 -22.06 11.92
C CYS A 343 7.57 -22.25 10.93
N GLN A 344 8.48 -23.17 11.21
CA GLN A 344 9.55 -23.62 10.31
C GLN A 344 9.31 -25.09 9.97
N ASN A 345 9.52 -25.48 8.72
CA ASN A 345 9.20 -26.82 8.22
C ASN A 345 10.41 -27.76 8.25
N GLU A 346 10.24 -28.93 7.65
CA GLU A 346 11.18 -30.06 7.60
C GLU A 346 12.31 -29.93 6.56
N GLN A 347 12.21 -28.96 5.63
CA GLN A 347 13.15 -28.86 4.51
C GLN A 347 14.57 -28.53 4.98
N LYS A 348 15.58 -29.13 4.36
CA LYS A 348 16.99 -29.09 4.82
C LYS A 348 17.96 -28.41 3.85
N GLN A 349 17.48 -27.89 2.72
CA GLN A 349 18.33 -27.17 1.78
C GLN A 349 18.85 -25.87 2.40
N ASP A 350 20.05 -25.41 2.03
CA ASP A 350 20.71 -24.28 2.69
C ASP A 350 19.89 -22.98 2.66
N TRP A 351 19.08 -22.77 1.61
CA TRP A 351 18.19 -21.62 1.46
C TRP A 351 16.95 -21.65 2.37
N THR A 352 16.66 -22.78 3.03
CA THR A 352 15.48 -22.98 3.89
C THR A 352 15.74 -22.67 5.37
N VAL A 353 16.96 -22.25 5.70
CA VAL A 353 17.44 -22.09 7.08
C VAL A 353 16.88 -20.84 7.76
N GLN A 354 16.50 -19.83 6.98
CA GLN A 354 16.05 -18.55 7.51
C GLN A 354 14.71 -18.69 8.23
N TRP A 355 14.65 -18.19 9.46
CA TRP A 355 13.43 -18.14 10.27
C TRP A 355 13.27 -16.73 10.82
N GLU A 356 12.85 -15.85 9.92
CA GLU A 356 12.88 -14.42 10.11
C GLU A 356 11.52 -13.81 9.80
N PHE A 357 11.17 -12.77 10.53
CA PHE A 357 9.99 -11.95 10.26
C PHE A 357 10.28 -10.47 10.51
N GLN A 358 9.42 -9.60 10.02
CA GLN A 358 9.39 -8.18 10.35
C GLN A 358 7.94 -7.73 10.36
N LEU A 359 7.55 -6.99 11.40
CA LEU A 359 6.20 -6.42 11.52
C LEU A 359 6.33 -4.93 11.78
N ARG A 360 5.51 -4.12 11.10
CA ARG A 360 5.36 -2.69 11.35
C ARG A 360 3.90 -2.29 11.47
N VAL A 361 3.68 -1.15 12.11
CA VAL A 361 2.36 -0.51 12.26
C VAL A 361 2.37 0.82 11.53
N CYS A 362 1.41 1.02 10.64
CA CYS A 362 1.28 2.25 9.85
C CYS A 362 -0.17 2.55 9.49
N ASP A 363 -0.42 3.72 8.92
CA ASP A 363 -1.70 4.01 8.25
C ASP A 363 -1.78 3.32 6.87
N SER A 364 -2.90 3.50 6.16
CA SER A 364 -3.14 2.96 4.81
C SER A 364 -2.14 3.44 3.76
N THR A 365 -1.63 4.67 3.90
CA THR A 365 -0.56 5.21 3.02
C THR A 365 0.80 4.61 3.34
N GLY A 366 0.97 4.02 4.52
CA GLY A 366 2.23 3.49 5.01
C GLY A 366 3.02 4.47 5.88
N THR A 367 2.42 5.56 6.36
CA THR A 367 3.03 6.42 7.39
C THR A 367 3.09 5.66 8.71
N ALA A 368 4.24 5.62 9.36
CA ALA A 368 4.39 4.94 10.65
C ALA A 368 3.41 5.47 11.71
N ILE A 369 2.77 4.55 12.43
CA ILE A 369 2.03 4.84 13.66
C ILE A 369 2.88 4.31 14.80
N LEU A 370 3.37 5.23 15.63
CA LEU A 370 4.31 4.91 16.69
C LEU A 370 3.59 4.71 18.01
N ALA A 371 3.97 3.66 18.73
CA ALA A 371 3.48 3.42 20.07
C ALA A 371 4.01 4.47 21.04
N THR A 372 3.20 4.91 22.00
CA THR A 372 3.64 5.87 23.02
C THR A 372 4.57 5.23 24.06
N ASN A 373 4.57 3.90 24.17
CA ASN A 373 5.52 3.11 24.97
C ASN A 373 6.79 2.71 24.21
N ARG A 374 7.00 3.20 22.98
CA ARG A 374 8.21 2.89 22.19
C ARG A 374 9.43 3.45 22.92
N SER A 375 10.44 2.61 23.15
CA SER A 375 11.71 3.06 23.68
C SER A 375 12.48 3.90 22.65
N ASP A 376 13.09 4.99 23.07
CA ASP A 376 14.02 5.75 22.24
C ASP A 376 15.26 4.88 21.98
N THR A 377 15.50 4.61 20.70
CA THR A 377 16.62 3.83 20.15
C THR A 377 18.00 4.41 20.50
N ASN A 378 18.07 5.64 21.06
CA ASN A 378 19.30 6.35 21.43
C ASN A 378 19.59 6.46 22.93
N SER A 379 18.86 5.76 23.81
CA SER A 379 19.32 5.66 25.20
C SER A 379 20.37 4.55 25.32
N PRO A 380 21.62 4.85 25.73
CA PRO A 380 22.57 3.81 26.07
C PRO A 380 21.92 2.94 27.15
N ARG A 381 21.85 1.63 26.90
CA ARG A 381 21.41 0.68 27.92
C ARG A 381 22.46 0.71 29.02
N GLU A 382 22.09 1.20 30.20
CA GLU A 382 22.90 1.12 31.43
C GLU A 382 23.24 -0.32 31.80
#